data_AF-A0A1G6ZHK6-F1
#
_entry.id   AF-A0A1G6ZHK6-F1
#
_cell.length_a   1.000
_cell.length_b   1.000
_cell.length_c   1.000
_cell.angle_alpha   90.00
_cell.angle_beta   90.00
_cell.angle_gamma   90.00
#
_symmetry.space_group_name_H-M   'P 1'
#
loop_
_entity.id
_entity.type
_entity.pdbx_description
1 polymer ?
#
loop_
_entity_poly.entity_id
_entity_poly.type
_entity_poly.pdbx_seq_one_letter_code
_entity_poly.pdbx_strand_id
1 'polypeptide(L)'
;MTKFNIFGYEVHLNKLKKSPTKKQRPVKEKAKLITGFGKLIERTPFWLIVVLILLLIFGSALYYLQAGVIFSNGNPASLKFGDAVYFSVVTFTSLGYGEYVPVGFARTFAASEVLLGLILVSMFVAKLASERQSALLLLVYTSQQQERIDGFEHSLTELRLKIDRATKSPKNKELRDLSESTLGFCSVIRSYLIVHYIQGDMARYGNGPTLLRLYRSFYDLQKKCFEVLKIYDLSDKNYAMYGNIIGVCAGIARRLIRYHKNGSNEANMLNNMEGFSRTLTNWQNDVKAGTVMNNPPNKFSDEMFAKVKKLLSNEPWTDNKHKTIAIELNISNKLAEKYVNKLIELGEFDPKIEE
;
A
#
# COMPACT_ATOMS: atom_id res chain seq x y z
N MET A 1 -12.00 -19.08 -11.25
CA MET A 1 -10.54 -19.28 -11.12
C MET A 1 -9.90 -18.07 -11.79
N THR A 2 -9.70 -16.99 -11.05
CA THR A 2 -9.40 -15.68 -11.65
C THR A 2 -7.91 -15.39 -11.47
N LYS A 3 -7.12 -15.64 -12.51
CA LYS A 3 -5.73 -15.21 -12.57
C LYS A 3 -5.73 -13.72 -12.90
N PHE A 4 -5.20 -12.88 -12.01
CA PHE A 4 -4.86 -11.51 -12.36
C PHE A 4 -3.38 -11.51 -12.71
N ASN A 5 -3.08 -11.25 -13.98
CA ASN A 5 -1.72 -11.14 -14.47
C ASN A 5 -1.28 -9.70 -14.23
N ILE A 6 -0.57 -9.47 -13.14
CA ILE A 6 0.09 -8.19 -12.88
C ILE A 6 1.55 -8.40 -13.28
N PHE A 7 1.93 -7.87 -14.44
CA PHE A 7 3.32 -7.71 -14.92
C PHE A 7 4.31 -8.79 -14.42
N GLY A 8 4.15 -10.03 -14.88
CA GLY A 8 5.11 -11.12 -14.64
C GLY A 8 5.05 -11.82 -13.27
N TYR A 9 4.16 -11.41 -12.37
CA TYR A 9 3.88 -12.16 -11.14
C TYR A 9 2.45 -12.71 -11.17
N GLU A 10 2.32 -14.03 -11.42
CA GLU A 10 1.04 -14.73 -11.24
C GLU A 10 0.64 -14.70 -9.76
N VAL A 11 -0.21 -13.74 -9.37
CA VAL A 11 -0.84 -13.75 -8.05
C VAL A 11 -1.97 -14.79 -8.08
N HIS A 12 -1.65 -16.02 -7.73
CA HIS A 12 -2.65 -17.06 -7.52
C HIS A 12 -3.54 -16.72 -6.32
N LEU A 13 -4.78 -16.29 -6.57
CA LEU A 13 -5.81 -16.08 -5.54
C LEU A 13 -6.04 -17.32 -4.64
N ASN A 14 -5.67 -18.52 -5.09
CA ASN A 14 -5.75 -19.74 -4.28
C ASN A 14 -4.79 -19.76 -3.07
N LYS A 15 -3.71 -18.96 -3.06
CA LYS A 15 -2.85 -18.82 -1.86
C LYS A 15 -3.45 -17.92 -0.78
N LEU A 16 -4.49 -17.13 -1.10
CA LEU A 16 -5.18 -16.25 -0.14
C LEU A 16 -6.40 -16.92 0.53
N LYS A 17 -6.75 -18.15 0.14
CA LYS A 17 -7.87 -18.93 0.72
C LYS A 17 -7.63 -19.47 2.13
N LYS A 18 -6.41 -19.37 2.66
CA LYS A 18 -6.16 -19.66 4.08
C LYS A 18 -6.05 -18.34 4.83
N SER A 19 -7.14 -17.93 5.46
CA SER A 19 -7.08 -17.07 6.62
C SER A 19 -6.71 -17.94 7.82
N PRO A 20 -5.49 -17.84 8.39
CA PRO A 20 -5.35 -18.04 9.80
C PRO A 20 -5.65 -16.69 10.46
N THR A 21 -6.72 -16.67 11.24
CA THR A 21 -6.97 -15.73 12.34
C THR A 21 -5.82 -15.79 13.35
N LYS A 22 -4.62 -15.34 12.95
CA LYS A 22 -3.55 -15.03 13.90
C LYS A 22 -3.69 -13.55 14.23
N LYS A 23 -3.95 -13.25 15.51
CA LYS A 23 -3.70 -11.95 16.16
C LYS A 23 -2.56 -11.28 15.41
N GLN A 24 -2.85 -10.16 14.72
CA GLN A 24 -1.81 -9.35 14.09
C GLN A 24 -0.85 -8.99 15.22
N ARG A 25 0.29 -9.70 15.27
CA ARG A 25 1.37 -9.35 16.18
C ARG A 25 1.72 -7.89 15.84
N PRO A 26 1.91 -7.01 16.83
CA PRO A 26 2.38 -5.66 16.54
C PRO A 26 3.57 -5.82 15.60
N VAL A 27 3.52 -5.15 14.45
CA VAL A 27 4.61 -5.15 13.47
C VAL A 27 5.83 -4.79 14.28
N LYS A 28 6.69 -5.78 14.54
CA LYS A 28 7.89 -5.59 15.34
C LYS A 28 8.68 -4.54 14.57
N GLU A 29 8.74 -3.34 15.13
CA GLU A 29 9.60 -2.25 14.69
C GLU A 29 11.03 -2.82 14.63
N LYS A 30 11.51 -3.20 13.45
CA LYS A 30 12.77 -3.96 13.36
C LYS A 30 13.62 -3.63 12.15
N ALA A 31 14.91 -3.62 12.49
CA ALA A 31 16.12 -3.36 11.72
C ALA A 31 16.20 -1.95 11.13
N LYS A 32 16.91 -1.04 11.84
CA LYS A 32 17.53 0.10 11.18
C LYS A 32 18.39 -0.47 10.06
N LEU A 33 17.98 -0.26 8.81
CA LEU A 33 18.65 -0.79 7.60
C LEU A 33 20.10 -0.29 7.48
N ILE A 34 20.42 0.81 8.17
CA ILE A 34 21.73 1.43 8.20
C ILE A 34 22.26 1.34 9.63
N THR A 35 23.46 0.77 9.79
CA THR A 35 24.21 0.75 11.05
C THR A 35 24.51 2.17 11.51
N GLY A 36 24.85 2.37 12.79
CA GLY A 36 25.23 3.69 13.31
C GLY A 36 26.37 4.35 12.51
N PHE A 37 27.31 3.53 12.04
CA PHE A 37 28.45 3.96 11.23
C PHE A 37 28.03 4.44 9.83
N GLY A 38 27.12 3.73 9.15
CA GLY A 38 26.63 4.17 7.84
C GLY A 38 25.94 5.54 7.89
N LYS A 39 25.17 5.80 8.96
CA LYS A 39 24.52 7.10 9.17
C LYS A 39 25.51 8.24 9.42
N LEU A 40 26.64 7.94 10.05
CA LEU A 40 27.69 8.92 10.28
C LEU A 40 28.31 9.35 8.94
N ILE A 41 28.59 8.40 8.05
CA ILE A 41 29.14 8.67 6.71
C ILE A 41 28.17 9.50 5.87
N GLU A 42 26.89 9.12 5.82
CA GLU A 42 25.86 9.85 5.05
C GLU A 42 25.68 11.30 5.52
N ARG A 43 25.71 11.53 6.85
CA ARG A 43 25.54 12.88 7.41
C ARG A 43 26.77 13.77 7.29
N THR A 44 27.95 13.18 7.09
CA THR A 44 29.20 13.93 7.03
C THR A 44 29.26 14.69 5.71
N PRO A 45 29.31 16.03 5.68
CA PRO A 45 29.35 16.77 4.42
C PRO A 45 30.71 16.58 3.72
N PHE A 46 30.72 16.68 2.39
CA PHE A 46 31.90 16.34 1.58
C PHE A 46 33.11 17.23 1.92
N TRP A 47 32.86 18.52 2.14
CA TRP A 47 33.88 19.49 2.53
C TRP A 47 34.56 19.13 3.85
N LEU A 48 33.85 18.49 4.80
CA LEU A 48 34.45 18.10 6.08
C LEU A 48 35.49 16.99 5.89
N ILE A 49 35.22 16.01 5.02
CA ILE A 49 36.20 14.95 4.70
C ILE A 49 37.44 15.57 4.05
N VAL A 50 37.26 16.51 3.11
CA VAL A 50 38.37 17.22 2.47
C VAL A 50 39.18 18.02 3.51
N VAL A 51 38.51 18.72 4.43
CA VAL A 51 39.18 19.46 5.51
C VAL A 51 39.95 18.51 6.44
N LEU A 52 39.41 17.34 6.78
CA LEU A 52 40.11 16.33 7.59
C LEU A 52 41.35 15.77 6.88
N ILE A 53 41.27 15.54 5.57
CA ILE A 53 42.42 15.12 4.75
C ILE A 53 43.49 16.21 4.75
N LEU A 54 43.12 17.46 4.50
CA LEU A 54 44.06 18.59 4.52
C LEU A 54 44.67 18.78 5.92
N LEU A 55 43.87 18.68 6.98
CA LEU A 55 44.35 18.79 8.36
C LEU A 55 45.34 17.67 8.68
N LEU A 56 45.04 16.43 8.29
CA LEU A 56 45.96 15.31 8.48
C LEU A 56 47.28 15.54 7.72
N ILE A 57 47.21 15.97 6.45
CA ILE A 57 48.41 16.23 5.64
C ILE A 57 49.25 17.37 6.21
N PHE A 58 48.65 18.55 6.43
CA PHE A 58 49.37 19.71 6.94
C PHE A 58 49.80 19.54 8.40
N GLY A 59 48.98 18.89 9.23
CA GLY A 59 49.32 18.56 10.61
C GLY A 59 50.51 17.62 10.70
N SER A 60 50.54 16.58 9.85
CA SER A 60 51.67 15.65 9.77
C SER A 60 52.92 16.32 9.24
N ALA A 61 52.79 17.19 8.21
CA ALA A 61 53.90 17.97 7.69
C ALA A 61 54.53 18.89 8.77
N LEU A 62 53.71 19.59 9.55
CA LEU A 62 54.19 20.41 10.67
C LEU A 62 54.88 19.57 11.75
N TYR A 63 54.36 18.39 12.03
CA TYR A 63 55.00 17.45 12.96
C TYR A 63 56.37 16.98 12.45
N TYR A 64 56.48 16.58 11.17
CA TYR A 64 57.75 16.14 10.58
C TYR A 64 58.83 17.23 10.52
N LEU A 65 58.43 18.51 10.40
CA LEU A 65 59.37 19.64 10.49
C LEU A 65 60.02 19.75 11.87
N GLN A 66 59.30 19.39 12.94
CA GLN A 66 59.79 19.49 14.31
C GLN A 66 60.48 18.20 14.77
N ALA A 67 59.91 17.04 14.45
CA ALA A 67 60.43 15.73 14.83
C ALA A 67 61.67 15.33 14.02
N GLY A 68 61.85 15.92 12.83
CA GLY A 68 62.93 15.62 11.91
C GLY A 68 62.73 14.28 11.18
N VAL A 69 63.25 14.21 9.96
CA VAL A 69 63.41 12.96 9.19
C VAL A 69 64.84 12.88 8.67
N ILE A 70 65.26 11.69 8.24
CA ILE A 70 66.55 11.50 7.58
C ILE A 70 66.34 11.21 6.10
N PHE A 71 67.33 11.53 5.28
CA PHE A 71 67.38 10.98 3.94
C PHE A 71 67.57 9.46 4.00
N SER A 72 67.08 8.76 2.98
CA SER A 72 67.26 7.31 2.84
C SER A 72 68.73 6.86 2.89
N ASN A 73 69.65 7.73 2.47
CA ASN A 73 71.09 7.52 2.52
C ASN A 73 71.73 7.70 3.92
N GLY A 74 70.92 7.95 4.96
CA GLY A 74 71.37 8.09 6.35
C GLY A 74 71.81 9.51 6.75
N ASN A 75 71.83 10.47 5.82
CA ASN A 75 72.22 11.84 6.13
C ASN A 75 71.07 12.63 6.79
N PRO A 76 71.38 13.56 7.71
CA PRO A 76 70.36 14.44 8.29
C PRO A 76 69.71 15.28 7.18
N ALA A 77 68.37 15.24 7.09
CA ALA A 77 67.63 16.02 6.12
C ALA A 77 67.24 17.37 6.71
N SER A 78 67.66 18.47 6.08
CA SER A 78 67.11 19.80 6.36
C SER A 78 65.79 19.96 5.63
N LEU A 79 64.69 19.50 6.25
CA LEU A 79 63.36 19.58 5.64
C LEU A 79 62.87 21.02 5.53
N LYS A 80 62.58 21.48 4.31
CA LYS A 80 61.78 22.69 4.12
C LYS A 80 60.29 22.35 4.23
N PHE A 81 59.45 23.35 4.42
CA PHE A 81 58.00 23.16 4.52
C PHE A 81 57.41 22.40 3.32
N GLY A 82 57.86 22.70 2.09
CA GLY A 82 57.43 21.98 0.89
C GLY A 82 57.79 20.50 0.90
N ASP A 83 58.99 20.16 1.37
CA ASP A 83 59.48 18.77 1.45
C ASP A 83 58.70 17.98 2.51
N ALA A 84 58.35 18.63 3.63
CA ALA A 84 57.53 18.04 4.68
C ALA A 84 56.09 17.75 4.21
N VAL A 85 55.49 18.69 3.46
CA VAL A 85 54.17 18.49 2.83
C VAL A 85 54.24 17.37 1.80
N TYR A 86 55.29 17.33 0.98
CA TYR A 86 55.51 16.25 0.02
C TYR A 86 55.61 14.88 0.72
N PHE A 87 56.45 14.76 1.75
CA PHE A 87 56.59 13.53 2.52
C PHE A 87 55.28 13.08 3.17
N SER A 88 54.53 14.03 3.74
CA SER A 88 53.19 13.80 4.30
C SER A 88 52.20 13.31 3.23
N VAL A 89 52.12 13.94 2.06
CA VAL A 89 51.26 13.48 0.95
C VAL A 89 51.63 12.06 0.50
N VAL A 90 52.92 11.77 0.34
CA VAL A 90 53.42 10.45 -0.07
C VAL A 90 53.14 9.37 0.99
N THR A 91 53.18 9.75 2.26
CA THR A 91 52.86 8.86 3.40
C THR A 91 51.35 8.65 3.51
N PHE A 92 50.55 9.71 3.51
CA PHE A 92 49.08 9.67 3.50
C PHE A 92 48.52 8.81 2.36
N THR A 93 49.11 8.91 1.16
CA THR A 93 48.71 8.12 -0.01
C THR A 93 49.26 6.69 -0.01
N SER A 94 50.05 6.30 0.99
CA SER A 94 50.77 5.03 1.08
C SER A 94 51.72 4.73 -0.08
N LEU A 95 52.11 5.75 -0.86
CA LEU A 95 53.04 5.60 -1.99
C LEU A 95 54.46 5.27 -1.51
N GLY A 96 54.93 5.98 -0.48
CA GLY A 96 56.18 5.68 0.20
C GLY A 96 57.42 5.57 -0.69
N TYR A 97 57.70 6.57 -1.54
CA TYR A 97 58.87 6.57 -2.46
C TYR A 97 60.22 6.34 -1.77
N GLY A 98 60.31 6.59 -0.46
CA GLY A 98 61.47 6.21 0.35
C GLY A 98 62.62 7.22 0.32
N GLU A 99 62.41 8.43 -0.23
CA GLU A 99 63.40 9.52 -0.24
C GLU A 99 63.68 10.03 1.18
N TYR A 100 62.63 10.15 1.99
CA TYR A 100 62.65 10.53 3.39
C TYR A 100 62.19 9.37 4.26
N VAL A 101 62.86 9.15 5.40
CA VAL A 101 62.56 8.07 6.33
C VAL A 101 62.33 8.62 7.74
N PRO A 102 61.20 8.30 8.38
CA PRO A 102 60.94 8.76 9.74
C PRO A 102 61.81 8.00 10.75
N VAL A 103 62.28 8.71 11.78
CA VAL A 103 63.14 8.18 12.84
C VAL A 103 62.50 8.36 14.21
N GLY A 104 62.82 7.46 15.15
CA GLY A 104 62.26 7.49 16.50
C GLY A 104 60.72 7.46 16.51
N PHE A 105 60.10 8.37 17.26
CA PHE A 105 58.64 8.49 17.40
C PHE A 105 57.93 8.92 16.11
N ALA A 106 58.65 9.50 15.12
CA ALA A 106 58.04 9.82 13.84
C ALA A 106 57.58 8.57 13.08
N ARG A 107 58.14 7.39 13.37
CA ARG A 107 57.73 6.11 12.76
C ARG A 107 56.31 5.72 13.15
N THR A 108 55.97 5.84 14.43
CA THR A 108 54.62 5.54 14.92
C THR A 108 53.62 6.54 14.37
N PHE A 109 54.02 7.80 14.23
CA PHE A 109 53.18 8.83 13.64
C PHE A 109 52.93 8.57 12.15
N ALA A 110 53.96 8.26 11.36
CA ALA A 110 53.83 7.90 9.96
C ALA A 110 52.96 6.64 9.76
N ALA A 111 53.10 5.63 10.62
CA ALA A 111 52.24 4.47 10.58
C ALA A 111 50.76 4.83 10.85
N SER A 112 50.50 5.72 11.81
CA SER A 112 49.15 6.21 12.10
C SER A 112 48.58 7.06 10.97
N GLU A 113 49.41 7.87 10.31
CA GLU A 113 49.04 8.70 9.17
C GLU A 113 48.60 7.84 7.97
N VAL A 114 49.34 6.78 7.66
CA VAL A 114 48.94 5.82 6.61
C VAL A 114 47.58 5.19 6.94
N LEU A 115 47.39 4.71 8.17
CA LEU A 115 46.14 4.07 8.59
C LEU A 115 44.95 5.03 8.50
N LEU A 116 45.11 6.26 9.01
CA LEU A 116 44.08 7.29 8.94
C LEU A 116 43.84 7.74 7.50
N GLY A 117 44.89 7.82 6.67
CA GLY A 117 44.78 8.17 5.26
C GLY A 117 43.95 7.15 4.48
N LEU A 118 44.22 5.85 4.66
CA LEU A 118 43.42 4.78 4.05
C LEU A 118 41.95 4.84 4.49
N ILE A 119 41.67 5.13 5.77
CA ILE A 119 40.30 5.30 6.27
C ILE A 119 39.62 6.51 5.63
N LEU A 120 40.29 7.67 5.56
CA LEU A 120 39.72 8.90 4.99
C LEU A 120 39.48 8.78 3.48
N VAL A 121 40.43 8.20 2.73
CA VAL A 121 40.29 7.95 1.29
C VAL A 121 39.16 6.96 1.03
N SER A 122 39.08 5.86 1.79
CA SER A 122 37.99 4.89 1.64
C SER A 122 36.61 5.49 1.96
N MET A 123 36.52 6.33 3.00
CA MET A 123 35.31 7.08 3.34
C MET A 123 34.91 8.07 2.24
N PHE A 124 35.88 8.77 1.64
CA PHE A 124 35.66 9.69 0.53
C PHE A 124 35.10 8.97 -0.70
N VAL A 125 35.72 7.86 -1.10
CA VAL A 125 35.27 7.03 -2.23
C VAL A 125 33.88 6.43 -1.96
N ALA A 126 33.64 5.90 -0.76
CA ALA A 126 32.34 5.37 -0.36
C ALA A 126 31.24 6.43 -0.43
N LYS A 127 31.53 7.66 0.01
CA LYS A 127 30.59 8.77 -0.06
C LYS A 127 30.28 9.16 -1.52
N LEU A 128 31.30 9.28 -2.37
CA LEU A 128 31.12 9.57 -3.80
C LEU A 128 30.25 8.51 -4.50
N ALA A 129 30.45 7.24 -4.18
CA ALA A 129 29.62 6.15 -4.68
C ALA A 129 28.17 6.25 -4.17
N SER A 130 27.98 6.54 -2.89
CA SER A 130 26.65 6.66 -2.27
C SER A 130 25.83 7.82 -2.85
N GLU A 131 26.42 8.99 -3.06
CA GLU A 131 25.74 10.16 -3.64
C GLU A 131 25.22 9.85 -5.06
N ARG A 132 26.05 9.21 -5.89
CA ARG A 132 25.65 8.78 -7.24
C ARG A 132 24.49 7.78 -7.22
N GLN A 133 24.50 6.86 -6.26
CA GLN A 133 23.44 5.86 -6.11
C GLN A 133 22.15 6.46 -5.55
N SER A 134 22.23 7.47 -4.68
CA SER A 134 21.08 8.04 -3.97
C SER A 134 20.06 8.70 -4.92
N ALA A 135 20.52 9.46 -5.92
CA ALA A 135 19.63 10.10 -6.90
C ALA A 135 18.93 9.07 -7.82
N LEU A 136 19.68 8.07 -8.28
CA LEU A 136 19.14 6.97 -9.08
C LEU A 136 18.16 6.11 -8.27
N LEU A 137 18.51 5.79 -7.03
CA LEU A 137 17.65 5.05 -6.12
C LEU A 137 16.34 5.80 -5.87
N LEU A 138 16.40 7.12 -5.70
CA LEU A 138 15.20 7.92 -5.54
C LEU A 138 14.31 7.86 -6.79
N LEU A 139 14.89 8.01 -7.98
CA LEU A 139 14.14 7.96 -9.24
C LEU A 139 13.53 6.57 -9.48
N VAL A 140 14.30 5.51 -9.25
CA VAL A 140 13.81 4.12 -9.37
C VAL A 140 12.72 3.85 -8.35
N TYR A 141 12.89 4.30 -7.10
CA TYR A 141 11.88 4.13 -6.06
C TYR A 141 10.58 4.86 -6.42
N THR A 142 10.64 6.15 -6.78
CA THR A 142 9.43 6.92 -7.14
C THR A 142 8.73 6.33 -8.36
N SER A 143 9.50 5.92 -9.38
CA SER A 143 8.98 5.23 -10.57
C SER A 143 8.27 3.91 -10.21
N GLN A 144 8.90 3.05 -9.41
CA GLN A 144 8.29 1.79 -8.96
C GLN A 144 7.04 2.01 -8.10
N GLN A 145 7.05 3.03 -7.24
CA GLN A 145 5.88 3.39 -6.45
C GLN A 145 4.72 3.82 -7.37
N GLN A 146 5.02 4.65 -8.36
CA GLN A 146 4.03 5.13 -9.32
C GLN A 146 3.44 3.98 -10.14
N GLU A 147 4.28 3.10 -10.72
CA GLU A 147 3.83 1.94 -11.48
C GLU A 147 2.94 1.01 -10.65
N ARG A 148 3.30 0.76 -9.39
CA ARG A 148 2.50 -0.07 -8.48
C ARG A 148 1.15 0.58 -8.14
N ILE A 149 1.13 1.88 -7.88
CA ILE A 149 -0.11 2.62 -7.59
C ILE A 149 -1.02 2.62 -8.81
N ASP A 150 -0.48 2.84 -10.00
CA ASP A 150 -1.24 2.80 -11.26
C ASP A 150 -1.78 1.38 -11.52
N GLY A 151 -1.00 0.33 -11.23
CA GLY A 151 -1.47 -1.06 -11.29
C GLY A 151 -2.62 -1.37 -10.32
N PHE A 152 -2.59 -0.78 -9.12
CA PHE A 152 -3.70 -0.89 -8.16
C PHE A 152 -4.94 -0.13 -8.61
N GLU A 153 -4.77 1.08 -9.13
CA GLU A 153 -5.85 1.89 -9.70
C GLU A 153 -6.55 1.10 -10.81
N HIS A 154 -5.80 0.58 -11.76
CA HIS A 154 -6.34 -0.20 -12.88
C HIS A 154 -7.13 -1.42 -12.40
N SER A 155 -6.57 -2.16 -11.43
CA SER A 155 -7.22 -3.35 -10.87
C SER A 155 -8.49 -3.03 -10.08
N LEU A 156 -8.52 -1.91 -9.34
CA LEU A 156 -9.74 -1.42 -8.67
C LEU A 156 -10.81 -1.03 -9.70
N THR A 157 -10.41 -0.37 -10.78
CA THR A 157 -11.30 0.00 -11.87
C THR A 157 -11.87 -1.24 -12.57
N GLU A 158 -11.05 -2.27 -12.82
CA GLU A 158 -11.55 -3.56 -13.33
C GLU A 158 -12.56 -4.22 -12.38
N LEU A 159 -12.26 -4.28 -11.08
CA LEU A 159 -13.16 -4.85 -10.08
C LEU A 159 -14.48 -4.09 -10.04
N ARG A 160 -14.43 -2.76 -10.07
CA ARG A 160 -15.62 -1.90 -10.17
C ARG A 160 -16.45 -2.22 -11.41
N LEU A 161 -15.81 -2.38 -12.58
CA LEU A 161 -16.50 -2.72 -13.83
C LEU A 161 -17.07 -4.15 -13.83
N LYS A 162 -16.41 -5.10 -13.16
CA LYS A 162 -16.95 -6.45 -12.94
C LYS A 162 -18.17 -6.40 -12.02
N ILE A 163 -18.14 -5.56 -10.98
CA ILE A 163 -19.28 -5.38 -10.06
C ILE A 163 -20.45 -4.75 -10.81
N ASP A 164 -20.19 -3.70 -11.60
CA ASP A 164 -21.21 -3.04 -12.41
C ASP A 164 -21.92 -4.00 -13.37
N ARG A 165 -21.17 -4.88 -14.03
CA ARG A 165 -21.75 -5.93 -14.89
C ARG A 165 -22.58 -6.93 -14.10
N ALA A 166 -22.08 -7.39 -12.95
CA ALA A 166 -22.80 -8.32 -12.09
C ALA A 166 -24.09 -7.72 -11.52
N THR A 167 -24.15 -6.39 -11.32
CA THR A 167 -25.37 -5.69 -10.87
C THR A 167 -26.49 -5.75 -11.91
N LYS A 168 -26.18 -5.83 -13.21
CA LYS A 168 -27.20 -5.88 -14.29
C LYS A 168 -27.95 -7.21 -14.36
N SER A 169 -27.32 -8.32 -13.96
CA SER A 169 -27.94 -9.64 -13.87
C SER A 169 -27.45 -10.33 -12.60
N PRO A 170 -28.01 -9.98 -11.43
CA PRO A 170 -27.45 -10.32 -10.14
C PRO A 170 -27.56 -11.81 -9.83
N LYS A 171 -26.42 -12.50 -9.85
CA LYS A 171 -26.28 -13.86 -9.33
C LYS A 171 -25.58 -13.82 -7.98
N ASN A 172 -26.26 -14.27 -6.92
CA ASN A 172 -25.74 -14.22 -5.56
C ASN A 172 -24.35 -14.88 -5.40
N LYS A 173 -24.08 -15.97 -6.12
CA LYS A 173 -22.76 -16.64 -6.11
C LYS A 173 -21.67 -15.76 -6.74
N GLU A 174 -21.96 -15.12 -7.87
CA GLU A 174 -21.01 -14.25 -8.58
C GLU A 174 -20.69 -12.99 -7.78
N LEU A 175 -21.71 -12.34 -7.21
CA LEU A 175 -21.54 -11.20 -6.31
C LEU A 175 -20.72 -11.58 -5.07
N ARG A 176 -20.91 -12.80 -4.54
CA ARG A 176 -20.11 -13.28 -3.42
C ARG A 176 -18.64 -13.42 -3.77
N ASP A 177 -18.33 -14.14 -4.84
CA ASP A 177 -16.95 -14.37 -5.30
C ASP A 177 -16.23 -13.05 -5.60
N LEU A 178 -16.97 -12.08 -6.13
CA LEU A 178 -16.48 -10.74 -6.44
C LEU A 178 -16.24 -9.90 -5.19
N SER A 179 -17.13 -9.97 -4.19
CA SER A 179 -16.93 -9.30 -2.90
C SER A 179 -15.73 -9.86 -2.14
N GLU A 180 -15.54 -11.19 -2.16
CA GLU A 180 -14.38 -11.87 -1.56
C GLU A 180 -13.06 -11.38 -2.20
N SER A 181 -13.03 -11.35 -3.53
CA SER A 181 -11.88 -10.86 -4.30
C SER A 181 -11.59 -9.39 -4.02
N THR A 182 -12.64 -8.56 -3.94
CA THR A 182 -12.54 -7.12 -3.72
C THR A 182 -12.02 -6.80 -2.32
N LEU A 183 -12.59 -7.44 -1.28
CA LEU A 183 -12.11 -7.30 0.10
C LEU A 183 -10.64 -7.70 0.24
N GLY A 184 -10.26 -8.83 -0.34
CA GLY A 184 -8.88 -9.30 -0.33
C GLY A 184 -7.94 -8.26 -0.96
N PHE A 185 -8.32 -7.72 -2.12
CA PHE A 185 -7.52 -6.74 -2.83
C PHE A 185 -7.41 -5.40 -2.09
N CYS A 186 -8.51 -4.87 -1.55
CA CYS A 186 -8.48 -3.67 -0.71
C CYS A 186 -7.57 -3.84 0.51
N SER A 187 -7.53 -5.04 1.12
CA SER A 187 -6.62 -5.33 2.23
C SER A 187 -5.16 -5.35 1.80
N VAL A 188 -4.85 -5.84 0.59
CA VAL A 188 -3.48 -5.81 0.03
C VAL A 188 -3.03 -4.37 -0.17
N ILE A 189 -3.85 -3.54 -0.81
CA ILE A 189 -3.55 -2.13 -1.03
C ILE A 189 -3.38 -1.41 0.31
N ARG A 190 -4.25 -1.67 1.30
CA ARG A 190 -4.12 -1.09 2.64
C ARG A 190 -2.77 -1.41 3.26
N SER A 191 -2.35 -2.67 3.24
CA SER A 191 -1.06 -3.09 3.80
C SER A 191 0.10 -2.39 3.10
N TYR A 192 0.05 -2.32 1.76
CA TYR A 192 1.05 -1.62 0.97
C TYR A 192 1.13 -0.13 1.32
N LEU A 193 0.01 0.60 1.25
CA LEU A 193 -0.02 2.03 1.51
C LEU A 193 0.43 2.35 2.92
N ILE A 194 -0.03 1.63 3.95
CA ILE A 194 0.39 1.90 5.34
C ILE A 194 1.90 1.75 5.51
N VAL A 195 2.48 0.68 4.94
CA VAL A 195 3.93 0.44 5.03
C VAL A 195 4.69 1.57 4.34
N HIS A 196 4.31 1.93 3.11
CA HIS A 196 5.05 2.93 2.33
C HIS A 196 4.80 4.38 2.76
N TYR A 197 3.66 4.69 3.38
CA TYR A 197 3.44 5.99 4.03
C TYR A 197 4.23 6.13 5.33
N ILE A 198 4.36 5.06 6.13
CA ILE A 198 5.13 5.10 7.38
C ILE A 198 6.64 5.06 7.12
N GLN A 199 7.09 4.21 6.19
CA GLN A 199 8.51 3.92 5.99
C GLN A 199 9.16 4.77 4.89
N GLY A 200 8.39 5.20 3.89
CA GLY A 200 8.95 5.75 2.65
C GLY A 200 8.59 7.22 2.36
N ASP A 201 8.00 7.93 3.32
CA ASP A 201 7.56 9.34 3.21
C ASP A 201 6.82 9.61 1.87
N MET A 202 5.97 8.65 1.46
CA MET A 202 5.33 8.61 0.13
C MET A 202 4.55 9.88 -0.22
N ALA A 203 4.04 10.60 0.80
CA ALA A 203 3.35 11.87 0.64
C ALA A 203 4.25 13.01 0.16
N ARG A 204 5.55 12.93 0.43
CA ARG A 204 6.52 14.01 0.21
C ARG A 204 7.18 13.94 -1.17
N TYR A 205 7.21 12.76 -1.78
CA TYR A 205 7.92 12.49 -3.04
C TYR A 205 7.09 12.69 -4.31
N GLY A 206 6.23 13.71 -4.38
CA GLY A 206 5.61 14.14 -5.65
C GLY A 206 4.54 13.21 -6.25
N ASN A 207 4.07 12.20 -5.51
CA ASN A 207 3.07 11.22 -6.01
C ASN A 207 1.60 11.69 -5.91
N GLY A 208 1.35 12.97 -5.63
CA GLY A 208 0.01 13.52 -5.36
C GLY A 208 -1.05 13.17 -6.42
N PRO A 209 -0.82 13.47 -7.72
CA PRO A 209 -1.79 13.14 -8.77
C PRO A 209 -2.09 11.65 -8.91
N THR A 210 -1.07 10.79 -8.76
CA THR A 210 -1.22 9.32 -8.87
C THR A 210 -2.00 8.76 -7.69
N LEU A 211 -1.71 9.24 -6.47
CA LEU A 211 -2.47 8.90 -5.27
C LEU A 211 -3.91 9.40 -5.36
N LEU A 212 -4.13 10.59 -5.89
CA LEU A 212 -5.47 11.15 -6.09
C LEU A 212 -6.30 10.27 -7.04
N ARG A 213 -5.71 9.75 -8.13
CA ARG A 213 -6.40 8.78 -9.01
C ARG A 213 -6.77 7.51 -8.23
N LEU A 214 -5.83 6.94 -7.48
CA LEU A 214 -6.11 5.75 -6.67
C LEU A 214 -7.26 5.98 -5.67
N TYR A 215 -7.27 7.13 -4.99
CA TYR A 215 -8.31 7.47 -4.02
C TYR A 215 -9.67 7.68 -4.69
N ARG A 216 -9.70 8.29 -5.89
CA ARG A 216 -10.92 8.36 -6.71
C ARG A 216 -11.44 6.97 -7.05
N SER A 217 -10.57 6.04 -7.47
CA SER A 217 -10.98 4.68 -7.82
C SER A 217 -11.51 3.91 -6.60
N PHE A 218 -10.97 4.13 -5.40
CA PHE A 218 -11.58 3.61 -4.17
C PHE A 218 -12.96 4.21 -3.88
N TYR A 219 -13.12 5.53 -4.03
CA TYR A 219 -14.39 6.21 -3.79
C TYR A 219 -15.48 5.75 -4.78
N ASP A 220 -15.12 5.60 -6.06
CA ASP A 220 -16.03 5.06 -7.08
C ASP A 220 -16.39 3.59 -6.81
N LEU A 221 -15.45 2.79 -6.29
CA LEU A 221 -15.72 1.45 -5.82
C LEU A 221 -16.71 1.45 -4.64
N GLN A 222 -16.57 2.36 -3.67
CA GLN A 222 -17.52 2.49 -2.56
C GLN A 222 -18.93 2.80 -3.06
N LYS A 223 -19.07 3.75 -4.00
CA LYS A 223 -20.36 4.07 -4.63
C LYS A 223 -20.97 2.86 -5.32
N LYS A 224 -20.18 2.12 -6.09
CA LYS A 224 -20.66 0.93 -6.79
C LYS A 224 -21.05 -0.19 -5.81
N CYS A 225 -20.29 -0.39 -4.73
CA CYS A 225 -20.67 -1.32 -3.66
C CYS A 225 -21.98 -0.90 -2.98
N PHE A 226 -22.21 0.40 -2.80
CA PHE A 226 -23.44 0.92 -2.24
C PHE A 226 -24.65 0.69 -3.16
N GLU A 227 -24.47 0.77 -4.48
CA GLU A 227 -25.51 0.38 -5.44
C GLU A 227 -25.85 -1.11 -5.34
N VAL A 228 -24.87 -1.99 -5.12
CA VAL A 228 -25.11 -3.42 -4.92
C VAL A 228 -26.00 -3.67 -3.69
N LEU A 229 -25.83 -2.91 -2.61
CA LEU A 229 -26.66 -3.04 -1.40
C LEU A 229 -28.14 -2.74 -1.64
N LYS A 230 -28.49 -2.11 -2.77
CA LYS A 230 -29.87 -1.77 -3.14
C LYS A 230 -30.54 -2.85 -4.00
N ILE A 231 -29.86 -3.95 -4.32
CA ILE A 231 -30.38 -5.05 -5.13
C ILE A 231 -31.45 -5.86 -4.35
N TYR A 232 -32.57 -6.14 -5.01
CA TYR A 232 -33.77 -6.75 -4.41
C TYR A 232 -33.55 -8.14 -3.75
N ASP A 233 -32.77 -9.02 -4.38
CA ASP A 233 -32.55 -10.40 -3.91
C ASP A 233 -31.12 -10.62 -3.40
N LEU A 234 -30.53 -9.60 -2.76
CA LEU A 234 -29.18 -9.72 -2.23
C LEU A 234 -29.18 -10.56 -0.95
N SER A 235 -28.41 -11.65 -0.93
CA SER A 235 -28.26 -12.46 0.30
C SER A 235 -27.65 -11.65 1.45
N ASP A 236 -28.06 -11.96 2.70
CA ASP A 236 -27.54 -11.30 3.92
C ASP A 236 -26.00 -11.31 4.00
N LYS A 237 -25.40 -12.42 3.54
CA LYS A 237 -23.94 -12.55 3.46
C LYS A 237 -23.35 -11.54 2.49
N ASN A 238 -23.90 -11.42 1.28
CA ASN A 238 -23.43 -10.44 0.31
C ASN A 238 -23.64 -9.00 0.81
N TYR A 239 -24.78 -8.71 1.42
CA TYR A 239 -25.06 -7.43 2.05
C TYR A 239 -23.97 -7.04 3.06
N ALA A 240 -23.64 -7.95 3.99
CA ALA A 240 -22.58 -7.73 4.97
C ALA A 240 -21.21 -7.53 4.30
N MET A 241 -20.87 -8.30 3.26
CA MET A 241 -19.58 -8.22 2.59
C MET A 241 -19.39 -6.90 1.82
N TYR A 242 -20.39 -6.45 1.07
CA TYR A 242 -20.33 -5.17 0.35
C TYR A 242 -20.33 -3.97 1.31
N GLY A 243 -21.08 -4.05 2.42
CA GLY A 243 -20.98 -3.06 3.50
C GLY A 243 -19.58 -3.01 4.12
N ASN A 244 -18.95 -4.17 4.33
CA ASN A 244 -17.58 -4.26 4.86
C ASN A 244 -16.56 -3.66 3.88
N ILE A 245 -16.71 -3.84 2.56
CA ILE A 245 -15.83 -3.19 1.57
C ILE A 245 -15.84 -1.67 1.75
N ILE A 246 -17.04 -1.08 1.87
CA ILE A 246 -17.19 0.37 2.08
C ILE A 246 -16.49 0.82 3.36
N GLY A 247 -16.65 0.06 4.45
CA GLY A 247 -15.99 0.33 5.74
C GLY A 247 -14.47 0.20 5.67
N VAL A 248 -13.93 -0.80 4.94
CA VAL A 248 -12.49 -0.96 4.72
C VAL A 248 -11.91 0.23 3.96
N CYS A 249 -12.56 0.68 2.89
CA CYS A 249 -12.14 1.87 2.13
C CYS A 249 -12.12 3.13 3.02
N ALA A 250 -13.15 3.33 3.84
CA ALA A 250 -13.19 4.44 4.80
C ALA A 250 -12.09 4.32 5.88
N GLY A 251 -11.80 3.10 6.34
CA GLY A 251 -10.71 2.82 7.28
C GLY A 251 -9.32 3.08 6.71
N ILE A 252 -9.12 2.85 5.41
CA ILE A 252 -7.91 3.25 4.68
C ILE A 252 -7.82 4.78 4.69
N ALA A 253 -8.90 5.47 4.31
CA ALA A 253 -8.92 6.92 4.23
C ALA A 253 -8.59 7.61 5.56
N ARG A 254 -9.24 7.16 6.66
CA ARG A 254 -9.00 7.67 8.02
C ARG A 254 -7.55 7.55 8.46
N ARG A 255 -6.86 6.49 8.04
CA ARG A 255 -5.44 6.28 8.38
C ARG A 255 -4.50 7.12 7.54
N LEU A 256 -4.83 7.33 6.26
CA LEU A 256 -3.95 8.02 5.31
C LEU A 256 -4.05 9.54 5.38
N ILE A 257 -5.19 10.09 5.81
CA ILE A 257 -5.42 11.54 5.81
C ILE A 257 -4.35 12.33 6.59
N ARG A 258 -3.86 11.77 7.70
CA ARG A 258 -2.84 12.39 8.57
C ARG A 258 -1.47 12.60 7.90
N TYR A 259 -1.25 11.98 6.74
CA TYR A 259 -0.01 12.11 5.98
C TYR A 259 -0.10 13.13 4.85
N HIS A 260 -1.28 13.72 4.62
CA HIS A 260 -1.49 14.73 3.59
C HIS A 260 -1.61 16.12 4.21
N LYS A 261 -1.22 17.15 3.44
CA LYS A 261 -1.40 18.54 3.86
C LYS A 261 -2.90 18.86 3.94
N ASN A 262 -3.33 19.48 5.03
CA ASN A 262 -4.72 19.92 5.19
C ASN A 262 -5.16 20.79 4.00
N GLY A 263 -6.34 20.48 3.45
CA GLY A 263 -6.92 21.18 2.29
C GLY A 263 -6.40 20.74 0.92
N SER A 264 -5.47 19.78 0.85
CA SER A 264 -5.04 19.24 -0.44
C SER A 264 -6.14 18.43 -1.13
N ASN A 265 -6.06 18.28 -2.46
CA ASN A 265 -7.04 17.50 -3.24
C ASN A 265 -7.11 16.04 -2.77
N GLU A 266 -5.96 15.47 -2.39
CA GLU A 266 -5.82 14.13 -1.83
C GLU A 266 -6.52 14.02 -0.47
N ALA A 267 -6.27 14.97 0.43
CA ALA A 267 -6.93 15.02 1.74
C ALA A 267 -8.45 15.17 1.60
N ASN A 268 -8.91 16.02 0.69
CA ASN A 268 -10.33 16.20 0.40
C ASN A 268 -10.98 14.92 -0.15
N MET A 269 -10.29 14.19 -1.04
CA MET A 269 -10.78 12.91 -1.54
C MET A 269 -10.85 11.85 -0.43
N LEU A 270 -9.85 11.79 0.45
CA LEU A 270 -9.87 10.88 1.60
C LEU A 270 -11.00 11.24 2.58
N ASN A 271 -11.27 12.52 2.82
CA ASN A 271 -12.44 12.96 3.60
C ASN A 271 -13.75 12.50 2.96
N ASN A 272 -13.89 12.60 1.64
CA ASN A 272 -15.09 12.11 0.93
C ASN A 272 -15.26 10.59 1.11
N MET A 273 -14.16 9.83 0.98
CA MET A 273 -14.17 8.37 1.19
C MET A 273 -14.55 7.98 2.62
N GLU A 274 -14.02 8.71 3.62
CA GLU A 274 -14.35 8.46 5.02
C GLU A 274 -15.81 8.85 5.34
N GLY A 275 -16.23 10.03 4.86
CA GLY A 275 -17.58 10.55 5.03
C GLY A 275 -18.65 9.67 4.39
N PHE A 276 -18.34 9.00 3.29
CA PHE A 276 -19.27 8.07 2.63
C PHE A 276 -19.70 6.90 3.53
N SER A 277 -18.85 6.50 4.49
CA SER A 277 -19.25 5.50 5.49
C SER A 277 -20.40 5.97 6.36
N ARG A 278 -20.52 7.28 6.64
CA ARG A 278 -21.66 7.84 7.39
C ARG A 278 -22.94 7.77 6.56
N THR A 279 -22.85 8.04 5.27
CA THR A 279 -23.98 7.86 4.33
C THR A 279 -24.50 6.43 4.36
N LEU A 280 -23.60 5.44 4.35
CA LEU A 280 -23.99 4.04 4.50
C LEU A 280 -24.68 3.80 5.85
N THR A 281 -24.11 4.23 6.97
CA THR A 281 -24.69 4.02 8.30
C THR A 281 -26.09 4.65 8.42
N ASN A 282 -26.25 5.89 7.93
CA ASN A 282 -27.55 6.57 7.95
C ASN A 282 -28.57 5.80 7.11
N TRP A 283 -28.21 5.41 5.88
CA TRP A 283 -29.07 4.60 5.02
C TRP A 283 -29.44 3.26 5.67
N GLN A 284 -28.50 2.60 6.35
CA GLN A 284 -28.76 1.36 7.08
C GLN A 284 -29.69 1.55 8.28
N ASN A 285 -29.62 2.69 8.96
CA ASN A 285 -30.53 3.03 10.04
C ASN A 285 -31.92 3.33 9.51
N ASP A 286 -32.02 4.06 8.40
CA ASP A 286 -33.29 4.37 7.74
C ASP A 286 -33.99 3.09 7.25
N VAL A 287 -33.21 2.17 6.69
CA VAL A 287 -33.60 0.80 6.36
C VAL A 287 -34.16 0.03 7.55
N LYS A 288 -33.53 0.12 8.72
CA LYS A 288 -33.99 -0.53 9.95
C LYS A 288 -35.23 0.14 10.54
N ALA A 289 -35.33 1.46 10.40
CA ALA A 289 -36.47 2.26 10.86
C ALA A 289 -37.67 2.16 9.90
N GLY A 290 -37.51 1.55 8.73
CA GLY A 290 -38.54 1.50 7.69
C GLY A 290 -38.80 2.84 6.99
N THR A 291 -37.98 3.87 7.25
CA THR A 291 -38.10 5.21 6.66
C THR A 291 -37.53 5.25 5.24
N VAL A 292 -36.53 4.41 4.97
CA VAL A 292 -36.04 4.12 3.63
C VAL A 292 -36.21 2.63 3.42
N MET A 293 -36.66 2.25 2.24
CA MET A 293 -36.98 0.87 1.95
C MET A 293 -35.70 0.07 1.72
N ASN A 294 -35.45 -0.93 2.58
CA ASN A 294 -34.51 -2.01 2.25
C ASN A 294 -35.20 -2.86 1.20
N ASN A 295 -34.64 -2.91 0.00
CA ASN A 295 -35.40 -3.10 -1.23
C ASN A 295 -36.40 -1.98 -1.47
N PRO A 296 -36.44 -1.35 -2.66
CA PRO A 296 -37.59 -0.55 -3.06
C PRO A 296 -38.91 -1.31 -2.77
N PRO A 297 -39.98 -0.61 -2.38
CA PRO A 297 -41.28 -1.24 -2.06
C PRO A 297 -41.66 -2.13 -3.22
N ASN A 298 -42.18 -3.33 -2.94
CA ASN A 298 -43.26 -3.93 -3.71
C ASN A 298 -43.32 -3.53 -5.20
N LYS A 299 -42.26 -3.79 -5.95
CA LYS A 299 -42.44 -4.27 -7.32
C LYS A 299 -42.06 -5.73 -7.29
N PHE A 300 -42.95 -6.51 -6.70
CA PHE A 300 -43.29 -7.77 -7.36
C PHE A 300 -43.40 -7.43 -8.85
N SER A 301 -42.61 -8.07 -9.71
CA SER A 301 -42.78 -7.83 -11.13
C SER A 301 -44.22 -8.19 -11.49
N ASP A 302 -44.96 -7.31 -12.18
CA ASP A 302 -46.31 -7.64 -12.66
C ASP A 302 -46.27 -8.95 -13.49
N GLU A 303 -45.16 -9.19 -14.17
CA GLU A 303 -44.87 -10.44 -14.89
C GLU A 303 -44.70 -11.64 -13.93
N MET A 304 -44.05 -11.45 -12.78
CA MET A 304 -43.90 -12.50 -11.77
C MET A 304 -45.20 -12.76 -11.02
N PHE A 305 -46.01 -11.73 -10.75
CA PHE A 305 -47.36 -11.94 -10.24
C PHE A 305 -48.22 -12.70 -11.24
N ALA A 306 -48.17 -12.36 -12.53
CA ALA A 306 -48.89 -13.10 -13.56
C ALA A 306 -48.44 -14.57 -13.64
N LYS A 307 -47.14 -14.85 -13.51
CA LYS A 307 -46.59 -16.21 -13.48
C LYS A 307 -47.02 -16.98 -12.23
N VAL A 308 -46.91 -16.37 -11.04
CA VAL A 308 -47.33 -16.99 -9.78
C VAL A 308 -48.83 -17.22 -9.76
N LYS A 309 -49.63 -16.26 -10.22
CA LYS A 309 -51.09 -16.36 -10.34
C LYS A 309 -51.51 -17.45 -11.32
N LYS A 310 -50.89 -17.52 -12.50
CA LYS A 310 -51.12 -18.58 -13.49
C LYS A 310 -50.80 -19.96 -12.90
N LEU A 311 -49.70 -20.09 -12.16
CA LEU A 311 -49.36 -21.33 -11.49
C LEU A 311 -50.40 -21.68 -10.42
N LEU A 312 -50.88 -20.70 -9.64
CA LEU A 312 -51.92 -20.86 -8.62
C LEU A 312 -53.32 -21.18 -9.18
N SER A 313 -53.61 -20.92 -10.46
CA SER A 313 -54.94 -21.16 -11.05
C SER A 313 -55.15 -22.58 -11.59
N ASN A 314 -54.12 -23.43 -11.65
CA ASN A 314 -54.17 -24.67 -12.43
C ASN A 314 -54.55 -25.94 -11.65
N GLU A 315 -54.46 -26.00 -10.31
CA GLU A 315 -54.74 -27.22 -9.52
C GLU A 315 -55.14 -26.89 -8.05
N PRO A 316 -55.81 -27.79 -7.29
CA PRO A 316 -56.10 -27.60 -5.87
C PRO A 316 -54.83 -27.65 -4.99
N TRP A 317 -54.72 -26.75 -4.00
CA TRP A 317 -53.45 -26.50 -3.28
C TRP A 317 -53.38 -27.04 -1.85
N THR A 318 -52.19 -27.50 -1.46
CA THR A 318 -51.83 -27.87 -0.07
C THR A 318 -50.93 -26.80 0.61
N ASP A 319 -50.72 -26.91 1.92
CA ASP A 319 -49.97 -25.96 2.77
C ASP A 319 -48.54 -25.62 2.29
N ASN A 320 -47.94 -26.42 1.40
CA ASN A 320 -46.57 -26.24 0.91
C ASN A 320 -46.45 -25.60 -0.49
N LYS A 321 -47.51 -24.98 -1.01
CA LYS A 321 -47.60 -24.34 -2.36
C LYS A 321 -46.40 -23.44 -2.75
N HIS A 322 -45.82 -22.72 -1.79
CA HIS A 322 -44.65 -21.86 -2.03
C HIS A 322 -43.39 -22.64 -2.46
N LYS A 323 -43.26 -23.92 -2.11
CA LYS A 323 -42.10 -24.75 -2.48
C LYS A 323 -42.15 -25.17 -3.95
N THR A 324 -43.32 -25.53 -4.46
CA THR A 324 -43.50 -25.88 -5.88
C THR A 324 -43.29 -24.67 -6.77
N ILE A 325 -43.85 -23.52 -6.38
CA ILE A 325 -43.67 -22.24 -7.09
C ILE A 325 -42.19 -21.80 -7.08
N ALA A 326 -41.49 -22.03 -5.98
CA ALA A 326 -40.06 -21.74 -5.87
C ALA A 326 -39.23 -22.59 -6.84
N ILE A 327 -39.55 -23.87 -6.99
CA ILE A 327 -38.89 -24.77 -7.93
C ILE A 327 -39.20 -24.36 -9.38
N GLU A 328 -40.47 -24.16 -9.71
CA GLU A 328 -40.93 -23.89 -11.09
C GLU A 328 -40.45 -22.53 -11.62
N LEU A 329 -40.41 -21.52 -10.75
CA LEU A 329 -39.94 -20.17 -11.12
C LEU A 329 -38.45 -19.96 -10.82
N ASN A 330 -37.75 -20.98 -10.31
CA ASN A 330 -36.35 -20.93 -9.90
C ASN A 330 -36.04 -19.73 -8.96
N ILE A 331 -36.89 -19.56 -7.95
CA ILE A 331 -36.77 -18.52 -6.91
C ILE A 331 -36.62 -19.15 -5.51
N SER A 332 -36.27 -18.35 -4.50
CA SER A 332 -36.18 -18.88 -3.13
C SER A 332 -37.56 -19.19 -2.53
N ASN A 333 -37.65 -20.22 -1.67
CA ASN A 333 -38.90 -20.57 -0.96
C ASN A 333 -39.51 -19.37 -0.22
N LYS A 334 -38.66 -18.57 0.45
CA LYS A 334 -39.06 -17.38 1.20
C LYS A 334 -39.60 -16.27 0.29
N LEU A 335 -39.14 -16.20 -0.97
CA LEU A 335 -39.64 -15.24 -1.95
C LEU A 335 -40.96 -15.71 -2.53
N ALA A 336 -41.09 -16.98 -2.90
CA ALA A 336 -42.35 -17.57 -3.35
C ALA A 336 -43.46 -17.41 -2.30
N GLU A 337 -43.16 -17.65 -1.03
CA GLU A 337 -44.08 -17.43 0.10
C GLU A 337 -44.54 -15.97 0.20
N LYS A 338 -43.64 -15.00 -0.01
CA LYS A 338 -43.99 -13.58 -0.05
C LYS A 338 -44.91 -13.21 -1.23
N TYR A 339 -44.72 -13.78 -2.42
CA TYR A 339 -45.62 -13.58 -3.56
C TYR A 339 -47.02 -14.13 -3.28
N VAL A 340 -47.09 -15.34 -2.72
CA VAL A 340 -48.38 -15.99 -2.35
C VAL A 340 -49.10 -15.18 -1.27
N ASN A 341 -48.41 -14.80 -0.20
CA ASN A 341 -49.02 -14.00 0.88
C ASN A 341 -49.49 -12.63 0.38
N LYS A 342 -48.78 -12.02 -0.58
CA LYS A 342 -49.22 -10.76 -1.16
C LYS A 342 -50.46 -10.90 -2.06
N LEU A 343 -50.56 -11.98 -2.83
CA LEU A 343 -51.77 -12.26 -3.62
C LEU A 343 -52.99 -12.48 -2.70
N ILE A 344 -52.79 -13.08 -1.53
CA ILE A 344 -53.83 -13.21 -0.50
C ILE A 344 -54.21 -11.84 0.08
N GLU A 345 -53.24 -11.00 0.45
CA GLU A 345 -53.49 -9.64 0.95
C GLU A 345 -54.21 -8.74 -0.08
N LEU A 346 -53.96 -8.94 -1.38
CA LEU A 346 -54.60 -8.20 -2.46
C LEU A 346 -55.99 -8.74 -2.83
N GLY A 347 -56.44 -9.84 -2.20
CA GLY A 347 -57.71 -10.50 -2.53
C GLY A 347 -57.71 -11.17 -3.91
N GLU A 348 -56.54 -11.33 -4.54
CA GLU A 348 -56.40 -11.96 -5.85
C GLU A 348 -56.25 -13.49 -5.77
N PHE A 349 -56.17 -14.03 -4.55
CA PHE A 349 -56.11 -15.46 -4.27
C PHE A 349 -56.76 -15.76 -2.90
N ASP A 350 -57.77 -16.62 -2.88
CA ASP A 350 -58.42 -17.08 -1.64
C ASP A 350 -57.92 -18.51 -1.29
N PRO A 351 -57.21 -18.69 -0.16
CA PRO A 351 -56.74 -20.00 0.26
C PRO A 351 -57.87 -20.94 0.74
N LYS A 352 -59.13 -20.47 0.83
CA LYS A 352 -60.27 -21.23 1.39
C LYS A 352 -61.28 -21.74 0.36
N ILE A 353 -61.00 -21.70 -0.94
CA ILE A 353 -61.85 -22.39 -1.92
C ILE A 353 -61.48 -23.88 -1.93
N GLU A 354 -61.83 -24.56 -0.84
CA GLU A 354 -62.21 -25.97 -0.86
C GLU A 354 -63.71 -25.99 -1.19
N GLU A 355 -64.07 -26.41 -2.40
CA GLU A 355 -65.36 -27.08 -2.62
C GLU A 355 -65.22 -28.56 -2.24
#